data_AF-A0A127Z5C7-F1
#
_entry.id   AF-A0A127Z5C7-F1
#
_cell.length_a   1.000
_cell.length_b   1.000
_cell.length_c   1.000
_cell.angle_alpha   90.00
_cell.angle_beta   90.00
_cell.angle_gamma   90.00
#
_symmetry.space_group_name_H-M   'P 1'
#
loop_
_entity.id
_entity.type
_entity.pdbx_description
1 polymer ?
#
loop_
_entity_poly.entity_id
_entity_poly.type
_entity_poly.pdbx_seq_one_letter_code
_entity_poly.pdbx_strand_id
1 'polypeptide(L)'
;MRSFVSLVATSLLLASNSFAQVPPWANGQSAPYAVDPLASTENWRPLPGPKMPLDNGAGGGGWRPFGAPPGPGWSGSVQPGQGGPIPGMPGQAGNMPGMPGQAGNMPGMPGQAGNMPGMPSGASGGGQAGGAPGMPAIPGGASGSVQGGSKCQLKQETDFPGVPTKATMWTYVPKSFKEGNPIVVALHHCGGSASGFFQEMSGLGWAKMADDKGFLMIFAGSPEGSKGCWDVSSAASLKHDGGGDTQTIANMVKFAKKKYGAGDGVYLTGQSSGAMMTQLLSAVYPEDFVAGAAFSGVPAGCFRTEKPIGADWNNTCTGGTLNEPVSYWTQQAKDMYAGYSGSYPKMMLVHGTNDPILHYNDHREATKQWCGLHGFDPENPTKKEVLPSLPNYEASSYGSAVVAITAKGVTHDNPAKADLACNFFGL
;
A
#
# COMPACT_ATOMS: atom_id res chain seq x y z
N MET A 1 -55.45 -25.01 -34.00
CA MET A 1 -54.62 -26.17 -33.60
C MET A 1 -53.18 -25.87 -34.03
N ARG A 2 -52.26 -25.66 -33.07
CA ARG A 2 -51.03 -26.46 -32.85
C ARG A 2 -50.19 -26.72 -34.11
N SER A 3 -48.87 -26.58 -34.20
CA SER A 3 -47.79 -26.02 -33.35
C SER A 3 -46.46 -26.49 -33.98
N PHE A 4 -45.38 -25.67 -33.91
CA PHE A 4 -43.95 -26.06 -33.77
C PHE A 4 -43.24 -26.73 -34.98
N VAL A 5 -41.95 -26.55 -35.37
CA VAL A 5 -40.66 -25.99 -34.89
C VAL A 5 -39.86 -25.66 -36.19
N SER A 6 -39.06 -24.60 -36.37
CA SER A 6 -37.65 -24.51 -35.96
C SER A 6 -37.04 -23.20 -36.45
N LEU A 7 -36.42 -22.43 -35.55
CA LEU A 7 -35.65 -21.23 -35.87
C LEU A 7 -34.56 -21.07 -34.82
N VAL A 8 -33.30 -21.33 -35.17
CA VAL A 8 -32.14 -20.74 -34.48
C VAL A 8 -31.12 -20.39 -35.55
N ALA A 9 -30.98 -19.09 -35.76
CA ALA A 9 -29.98 -18.46 -36.61
C ALA A 9 -28.78 -18.04 -35.77
N THR A 10 -27.62 -18.20 -36.37
CA THR A 10 -26.29 -17.67 -36.06
C THR A 10 -26.32 -16.23 -35.52
N SER A 11 -25.56 -15.93 -34.46
CA SER A 11 -25.16 -14.56 -34.14
C SER A 11 -23.81 -14.50 -33.41
N LEU A 12 -23.07 -13.48 -33.81
CA LEU A 12 -21.64 -13.20 -33.68
C LEU A 12 -21.12 -13.01 -32.25
N LEU A 13 -19.83 -13.35 -32.09
CA LEU A 13 -18.95 -12.78 -31.06
C LEU A 13 -18.91 -11.25 -31.16
N LEU A 14 -19.17 -10.58 -30.03
CA LEU A 14 -18.75 -9.20 -29.79
C LEU A 14 -17.88 -9.19 -28.53
N ALA A 15 -16.57 -9.14 -28.75
CA ALA A 15 -15.61 -8.74 -27.74
C ALA A 15 -15.73 -7.21 -27.56
N SER A 16 -16.19 -6.77 -26.40
CA SER A 16 -16.17 -5.36 -26.02
C SER A 16 -14.76 -4.98 -25.56
N ASN A 17 -14.02 -4.29 -26.44
CA ASN A 17 -12.83 -3.53 -26.06
C ASN A 17 -13.27 -2.32 -25.22
N SER A 18 -13.18 -2.42 -23.90
CA SER A 18 -13.23 -1.25 -23.03
C SER A 18 -11.83 -0.63 -22.99
N PHE A 19 -11.67 0.49 -23.71
CA PHE A 19 -10.53 1.39 -23.52
C PHE A 19 -10.55 1.88 -22.07
N ALA A 20 -9.58 1.43 -21.26
CA ALA A 20 -9.29 2.03 -19.98
C ALA A 20 -8.83 3.48 -20.24
N GLN A 21 -9.60 4.45 -19.75
CA GLN A 21 -9.14 5.82 -19.74
C GLN A 21 -7.98 5.94 -18.73
N VAL A 22 -6.84 6.37 -19.25
CA VAL A 22 -5.66 6.75 -18.49
C VAL A 22 -6.06 7.91 -17.55
N PRO A 23 -5.89 7.80 -16.22
CA PRO A 23 -6.18 8.90 -15.31
C PRO A 23 -5.23 10.09 -15.54
N PRO A 24 -5.67 11.34 -15.30
CA PRO A 24 -4.99 12.56 -15.73
C PRO A 24 -3.59 12.82 -15.12
N TRP A 25 -3.09 11.94 -14.25
CA TRP A 25 -1.72 12.01 -13.71
C TRP A 25 -0.70 11.16 -14.47
N ALA A 26 -1.14 10.33 -15.42
CA ALA A 26 -0.27 9.45 -16.22
C ALA A 26 0.20 10.07 -17.56
N ASN A 27 0.10 11.40 -17.71
CA ASN A 27 0.76 12.09 -18.81
C ASN A 27 2.24 12.32 -18.46
N GLY A 28 3.09 11.46 -19.02
CA GLY A 28 4.53 11.68 -19.10
C GLY A 28 4.83 12.99 -19.83
N GLN A 29 5.27 13.99 -19.07
CA GLN A 29 6.18 15.00 -19.58
C GLN A 29 7.57 14.63 -19.08
N SER A 30 8.40 14.15 -20.01
CA SER A 30 9.84 14.12 -19.87
C SER A 30 10.34 15.54 -19.58
N ALA A 31 10.82 15.79 -18.36
CA ALA A 31 11.54 17.02 -18.05
C ALA A 31 12.96 16.95 -18.65
N PRO A 32 13.45 18.01 -19.31
CA PRO A 32 14.78 18.06 -19.89
C PRO A 32 15.83 18.36 -18.81
N TYR A 33 16.94 17.60 -18.83
CA TYR A 33 18.22 17.86 -18.15
C TYR A 33 18.18 18.52 -16.75
N ALA A 34 18.25 17.71 -15.69
CA ALA A 34 18.78 18.15 -14.41
C ALA A 34 20.17 17.54 -14.22
N VAL A 35 21.17 18.40 -14.32
CA VAL A 35 22.57 18.18 -13.94
C VAL A 35 22.67 17.71 -12.50
N ASP A 36 23.53 16.71 -12.27
CA ASP A 36 24.01 16.22 -10.98
C ASP A 36 24.69 17.35 -10.18
N PRO A 37 24.22 17.69 -8.97
CA PRO A 37 24.93 18.60 -8.10
C PRO A 37 25.26 17.94 -6.75
N LEU A 38 25.94 16.78 -6.72
CA LEU A 38 26.70 16.34 -5.54
C LEU A 38 28.07 15.69 -5.87
N ALA A 39 28.66 16.02 -7.01
CA ALA A 39 30.11 16.02 -7.17
C ALA A 39 30.71 17.32 -6.59
N SER A 40 30.67 17.48 -5.26
CA SER A 40 31.56 18.43 -4.58
C SER A 40 31.91 17.94 -3.17
N THR A 41 33.11 17.39 -3.06
CA THR A 41 33.80 17.19 -1.78
C THR A 41 34.28 18.56 -1.30
N GLU A 42 33.57 19.21 -0.37
CA GLU A 42 34.15 20.05 0.68
C GLU A 42 33.07 20.69 1.57
N ASN A 43 33.40 20.80 2.86
CA ASN A 43 32.66 21.41 3.96
C ASN A 43 31.57 20.57 4.65
N TRP A 44 31.99 19.73 5.59
CA TRP A 44 31.30 19.63 6.90
C TRP A 44 32.31 19.33 8.01
N ARG A 45 32.32 20.18 9.06
CA ARG A 45 33.00 19.92 10.34
C ARG A 45 31.95 19.44 11.36
N PRO A 46 32.20 18.37 12.13
CA PRO A 46 31.31 17.98 13.22
C PRO A 46 31.52 18.87 14.45
N LEU A 47 30.42 19.26 15.11
CA LEU A 47 30.45 19.84 16.46
C LEU A 47 30.79 18.75 17.50
N PRO A 48 31.56 19.06 18.56
CA PRO A 48 31.99 18.06 19.54
C PRO A 48 30.87 17.74 20.54
N GLY A 49 30.55 16.45 20.71
CA GLY A 49 29.72 15.95 21.80
C GLY A 49 30.46 15.92 23.15
N PRO A 50 29.73 15.89 24.29
CA PRO A 50 30.34 15.85 25.61
C PRO A 50 31.07 14.52 25.83
N LYS A 51 32.31 14.61 26.36
CA LYS A 51 33.12 13.45 26.73
C LYS A 51 32.51 12.76 27.96
N MET A 52 32.28 11.45 27.86
CA MET A 52 32.15 10.58 29.04
C MET A 52 33.18 9.43 28.98
N PRO A 53 33.63 8.90 30.13
CA PRO A 53 34.79 8.03 30.23
C PRO A 53 34.53 6.63 29.67
N LEU A 54 35.60 6.05 29.14
CA LEU A 54 35.70 4.70 28.60
C LEU A 54 35.37 3.65 29.67
N ASP A 55 34.46 2.73 29.35
CA ASP A 55 34.63 1.34 29.79
C ASP A 55 34.06 0.35 28.76
N ASN A 56 34.74 -0.78 28.65
CA ASN A 56 34.78 -1.70 27.52
C ASN A 56 33.61 -2.71 27.49
N GLY A 57 33.10 -2.98 26.29
CA GLY A 57 32.50 -4.29 25.97
C GLY A 57 31.21 -4.25 25.15
N ALA A 58 31.15 -5.12 24.14
CA ALA A 58 30.05 -5.40 23.20
C ALA A 58 29.87 -4.40 22.04
N GLY A 59 30.34 -4.83 20.85
CA GLY A 59 30.23 -4.09 19.60
C GLY A 59 28.79 -4.01 19.09
N GLY A 60 28.24 -2.79 19.08
CA GLY A 60 27.07 -2.42 18.29
C GLY A 60 27.49 -2.12 16.84
N GLY A 61 26.92 -2.85 15.89
CA GLY A 61 27.07 -2.57 14.47
C GLY A 61 26.43 -1.23 14.11
N GLY A 62 27.25 -0.28 13.68
CA GLY A 62 26.82 1.03 13.22
C GLY A 62 26.09 0.98 11.88
N TRP A 63 25.07 1.81 11.77
CA TRP A 63 24.21 2.04 10.61
C TRP A 63 25.01 2.43 9.35
N ARG A 64 24.73 1.79 8.21
CA ARG A 64 25.23 2.23 6.90
C ARG A 64 24.11 2.98 6.16
N PRO A 65 24.37 4.17 5.60
CA PRO A 65 23.47 4.78 4.62
C PRO A 65 23.57 4.04 3.27
N PHE A 66 22.46 3.98 2.54
CA PHE A 66 22.32 3.31 1.24
C PHE A 66 23.34 3.81 0.20
N GLY A 67 23.85 2.91 -0.65
CA GLY A 67 24.47 3.29 -1.94
C GLY A 67 25.96 3.01 -2.18
N ALA A 68 26.61 2.07 -1.48
CA ALA A 68 27.98 1.65 -1.82
C ALA A 68 27.98 0.28 -2.54
N PRO A 69 28.66 0.14 -3.71
CA PRO A 69 28.86 -1.17 -4.33
C PRO A 69 29.72 -2.08 -3.44
N PRO A 70 29.58 -3.41 -3.52
CA PRO A 70 30.37 -4.33 -2.71
C PRO A 70 31.84 -4.28 -3.14
N GLY A 71 32.70 -3.74 -2.26
CA GLY A 71 34.15 -3.84 -2.40
C GLY A 71 34.62 -5.27 -2.15
N PRO A 72 35.66 -5.75 -2.85
CA PRO A 72 36.20 -7.09 -2.65
C PRO A 72 36.76 -7.27 -1.24
N GLY A 73 36.51 -8.45 -0.68
CA GLY A 73 36.84 -8.82 0.69
C GLY A 73 38.31 -8.58 1.06
N TRP A 74 38.47 -8.12 2.29
CA TRP A 74 39.76 -8.00 2.97
C TRP A 74 40.25 -9.38 3.38
N SER A 75 41.38 -9.81 2.82
CA SER A 75 42.21 -10.87 3.38
C SER A 75 43.64 -10.34 3.54
N GLY A 76 44.14 -10.36 4.78
CA GLY A 76 45.53 -10.70 5.11
C GLY A 76 46.66 -9.78 4.62
N SER A 77 47.26 -9.09 5.59
CA SER A 77 48.46 -8.25 5.61
C SER A 77 49.81 -8.85 5.12
N VAL A 78 50.61 -8.01 4.42
CA VAL A 78 52.07 -7.67 4.63
C VAL A 78 53.11 -8.72 4.14
N GLN A 79 54.19 -8.47 3.35
CA GLN A 79 55.04 -7.29 3.01
C GLN A 79 55.96 -7.57 1.74
N PRO A 80 56.99 -6.77 1.33
CA PRO A 80 57.15 -6.24 -0.04
C PRO A 80 58.42 -6.70 -0.80
N GLY A 81 58.48 -6.44 -2.12
CA GLY A 81 59.70 -6.69 -2.89
C GLY A 81 59.75 -6.10 -4.30
N GLN A 82 60.65 -5.12 -4.46
CA GLN A 82 61.47 -4.82 -5.64
C GLN A 82 60.83 -4.14 -6.88
N GLY A 83 61.47 -3.04 -7.28
CA GLY A 83 61.09 -2.20 -8.41
C GLY A 83 61.84 -2.48 -9.71
N GLY A 84 61.37 -1.81 -10.76
CA GLY A 84 62.01 -1.68 -12.07
C GLY A 84 61.25 -0.64 -12.92
N PRO A 85 61.94 0.24 -13.68
CA PRO A 85 61.32 1.41 -14.31
C PRO A 85 60.70 1.13 -15.69
N ILE A 86 59.62 1.84 -16.02
CA ILE A 86 58.99 1.87 -17.35
C ILE A 86 59.36 3.20 -18.06
N PRO A 87 59.97 3.18 -19.27
CA PRO A 87 60.28 4.39 -20.04
C PRO A 87 59.25 4.72 -21.14
N GLY A 88 59.07 6.03 -21.41
CA GLY A 88 58.97 6.56 -22.78
C GLY A 88 57.59 6.86 -23.39
N MET A 89 57.19 8.14 -23.34
CA MET A 89 56.15 8.83 -24.14
C MET A 89 56.62 9.02 -25.62
N PRO A 90 55.77 9.36 -26.63
CA PRO A 90 55.16 10.71 -26.75
C PRO A 90 53.78 10.80 -27.44
N GLY A 91 53.13 11.96 -27.30
CA GLY A 91 51.74 12.20 -27.71
C GLY A 91 51.50 12.74 -29.12
N GLN A 92 50.29 13.22 -29.37
CA GLN A 92 49.99 14.24 -30.39
C GLN A 92 48.58 14.82 -30.19
N ALA A 93 48.54 16.14 -29.98
CA ALA A 93 47.39 16.98 -30.26
C ALA A 93 47.37 17.31 -31.76
N GLY A 94 46.20 17.31 -32.37
CA GLY A 94 45.97 17.73 -33.75
C GLY A 94 44.69 18.56 -33.84
N ASN A 95 44.86 19.83 -34.20
CA ASN A 95 43.84 20.84 -34.46
C ASN A 95 43.46 20.90 -35.96
N MET A 96 42.34 21.58 -36.23
CA MET A 96 41.99 22.46 -37.39
C MET A 96 40.82 21.99 -38.31
N PRO A 97 40.18 22.87 -39.12
CA PRO A 97 39.43 24.11 -38.78
C PRO A 97 38.16 24.33 -39.70
N GLY A 98 37.38 25.40 -39.49
CA GLY A 98 36.63 26.07 -40.58
C GLY A 98 35.15 26.45 -40.38
N MET A 99 34.90 27.72 -40.07
CA MET A 99 33.62 28.48 -40.10
C MET A 99 33.22 28.86 -41.57
N PRO A 100 32.03 29.46 -41.92
CA PRO A 100 31.32 30.52 -41.19
C PRO A 100 29.77 30.47 -41.17
N GLY A 101 29.17 31.31 -40.33
CA GLY A 101 27.75 31.31 -40.00
C GLY A 101 26.82 32.10 -40.91
N GLN A 102 25.55 32.20 -40.48
CA GLN A 102 24.68 33.35 -40.73
C GLN A 102 23.42 33.26 -39.86
N ALA A 103 23.11 34.38 -39.21
CA ALA A 103 21.83 34.68 -38.59
C ALA A 103 20.75 34.85 -39.67
N GLY A 104 19.57 34.28 -39.44
CA GLY A 104 18.40 34.43 -40.29
C GLY A 104 17.14 34.59 -39.45
N ASN A 105 16.47 35.72 -39.65
CA ASN A 105 15.24 36.18 -39.02
C ASN A 105 14.06 35.18 -39.12
N MET A 106 13.23 35.10 -38.07
CA MET A 106 11.83 34.70 -38.19
C MET A 106 10.91 35.88 -37.85
N PRO A 107 10.02 36.30 -38.76
CA PRO A 107 8.94 37.25 -38.50
C PRO A 107 7.59 36.55 -38.27
N GLY A 108 6.74 37.16 -37.44
CA GLY A 108 5.27 37.09 -37.61
C GLY A 108 4.47 36.46 -36.48
N MET A 109 4.04 37.28 -35.51
CA MET A 109 2.75 37.13 -34.82
C MET A 109 1.65 37.78 -35.67
N PRO A 110 0.41 37.29 -35.57
CA PRO A 110 -0.67 38.18 -35.16
C PRO A 110 -1.47 37.58 -33.99
N GLY A 111 -1.78 38.44 -33.02
CA GLY A 111 -2.57 38.09 -31.86
C GLY A 111 -4.07 37.96 -32.15
N GLN A 112 -4.79 37.43 -31.17
CA GLN A 112 -6.16 37.86 -30.89
C GLN A 112 -6.51 37.55 -29.43
N ALA A 113 -6.94 38.61 -28.75
CA ALA A 113 -7.55 38.59 -27.44
C ALA A 113 -8.98 38.02 -27.53
N GLY A 114 -9.35 37.21 -26.55
CA GLY A 114 -10.72 36.73 -26.34
C GLY A 114 -11.11 36.88 -24.87
N ASN A 115 -12.06 37.78 -24.62
CA ASN A 115 -12.72 38.01 -23.34
C ASN A 115 -13.54 36.78 -22.87
N MET A 116 -13.57 36.54 -21.55
CA MET A 116 -14.76 35.99 -20.87
C MET A 116 -14.96 36.67 -19.50
N PRO A 117 -16.15 37.25 -19.23
CA PRO A 117 -16.51 37.80 -17.92
C PRO A 117 -17.48 36.89 -17.12
N GLY A 118 -17.37 36.95 -15.79
CA GLY A 118 -18.53 36.94 -14.89
C GLY A 118 -18.76 35.69 -14.02
N MET A 119 -18.34 35.75 -12.75
CA MET A 119 -19.02 35.09 -11.62
C MET A 119 -18.98 36.03 -10.42
N PRO A 120 -20.11 36.39 -9.77
CA PRO A 120 -20.09 37.07 -8.49
C PRO A 120 -20.33 36.10 -7.32
N SER A 121 -19.57 36.37 -6.27
CA SER A 121 -19.67 35.86 -4.90
C SER A 121 -20.85 36.47 -4.13
N GLY A 122 -21.30 35.80 -3.06
CA GLY A 122 -22.15 36.34 -1.97
C GLY A 122 -23.21 35.33 -1.51
N ALA A 123 -23.11 34.67 -0.35
CA ALA A 123 -23.26 35.13 1.04
C ALA A 123 -24.73 35.36 1.50
N SER A 124 -25.09 34.60 2.55
CA SER A 124 -26.00 34.92 3.68
C SER A 124 -27.46 35.33 3.46
N GLY A 125 -28.36 34.71 4.23
CA GLY A 125 -29.67 35.29 4.58
C GLY A 125 -30.67 34.27 5.13
N GLY A 126 -30.90 34.29 6.44
CA GLY A 126 -31.95 33.53 7.11
C GLY A 126 -33.35 34.14 6.95
N GLY A 127 -34.38 33.37 7.34
CA GLY A 127 -35.77 33.84 7.42
C GLY A 127 -36.71 32.76 7.94
N GLN A 128 -37.54 33.13 8.92
CA GLN A 128 -38.26 32.28 9.87
C GLN A 128 -39.78 32.32 9.62
N ALA A 129 -40.46 31.20 9.87
CA ALA A 129 -41.81 30.98 10.44
C ALA A 129 -43.13 31.61 9.88
N GLY A 130 -44.18 30.77 10.00
CA GLY A 130 -45.63 31.08 10.02
C GLY A 130 -46.39 30.09 9.13
N GLY A 131 -47.45 29.35 9.49
CA GLY A 131 -48.39 29.28 10.61
C GLY A 131 -49.69 28.65 10.04
N ALA A 132 -50.24 27.59 10.66
CA ALA A 132 -51.41 26.79 10.22
C ALA A 132 -52.77 27.54 10.36
N PRO A 133 -54.01 27.04 10.04
CA PRO A 133 -54.59 25.72 10.44
C PRO A 133 -55.71 25.08 9.54
N GLY A 134 -56.17 23.85 9.86
CA GLY A 134 -57.52 23.35 9.47
C GLY A 134 -57.69 21.84 9.20
N MET A 135 -58.47 21.16 10.05
CA MET A 135 -58.80 19.70 10.20
C MET A 135 -59.78 19.12 9.12
N PRO A 136 -60.15 17.80 9.02
CA PRO A 136 -60.27 16.76 10.08
C PRO A 136 -59.86 15.29 9.77
N ALA A 137 -59.86 14.49 10.85
CA ALA A 137 -59.48 13.07 10.92
C ALA A 137 -60.58 12.09 10.46
N ILE A 138 -60.17 10.92 9.95
CA ILE A 138 -61.01 9.73 9.72
C ILE A 138 -60.27 8.50 10.29
N PRO A 139 -60.93 7.58 11.02
CA PRO A 139 -60.29 6.46 11.70
C PRO A 139 -60.18 5.19 10.84
N GLY A 140 -59.16 4.38 11.15
CA GLY A 140 -59.21 2.92 10.98
C GLY A 140 -58.63 2.35 9.70
N GLY A 141 -57.36 1.96 9.76
CA GLY A 141 -56.73 1.07 8.78
C GLY A 141 -55.45 0.51 9.37
N ALA A 142 -55.53 -0.66 10.01
CA ALA A 142 -54.37 -1.42 10.45
C ALA A 142 -53.56 -1.85 9.22
N SER A 143 -52.62 -1.01 8.80
CA SER A 143 -51.55 -1.40 7.91
C SER A 143 -50.42 -1.88 8.80
N GLY A 144 -50.28 -3.20 8.91
CA GLY A 144 -49.10 -3.81 9.50
C GLY A 144 -47.89 -3.31 8.71
N SER A 145 -47.14 -2.39 9.31
CA SER A 145 -45.81 -2.06 8.86
C SER A 145 -44.97 -3.32 9.04
N VAL A 146 -44.80 -4.07 7.95
CA VAL A 146 -43.62 -4.91 7.80
C VAL A 146 -42.45 -3.94 7.91
N GLN A 147 -41.87 -3.82 9.10
CA GLN A 147 -40.57 -3.20 9.27
C GLN A 147 -39.62 -4.00 8.37
N GLY A 148 -39.34 -3.46 7.19
CA GLY A 148 -38.26 -3.94 6.34
C GLY A 148 -37.01 -3.91 7.21
N GLY A 149 -36.53 -5.10 7.59
CA GLY A 149 -35.42 -5.23 8.51
C GLY A 149 -34.25 -4.40 8.01
N SER A 150 -33.81 -3.43 8.81
CA SER A 150 -32.71 -2.52 8.48
C SER A 150 -31.54 -3.35 7.95
N LYS A 151 -31.13 -3.13 6.71
CA LYS A 151 -29.89 -3.74 6.17
C LYS A 151 -28.75 -3.32 7.11
N CYS A 152 -27.81 -4.22 7.40
CA CYS A 152 -26.55 -3.78 8.01
C CYS A 152 -25.91 -2.77 7.07
N GLN A 153 -25.58 -1.59 7.59
CA GLN A 153 -24.99 -0.50 6.84
C GLN A 153 -23.60 -0.23 7.39
N LEU A 154 -22.70 0.16 6.50
CA LEU A 154 -21.43 0.74 6.91
C LEU A 154 -21.69 2.01 7.74
N LYS A 155 -21.02 2.16 8.88
CA LYS A 155 -21.19 3.27 9.81
C LYS A 155 -19.85 3.88 10.16
N GLN A 156 -19.74 5.20 10.17
CA GLN A 156 -18.59 5.89 10.74
C GLN A 156 -18.64 5.85 12.28
N GLU A 157 -17.53 5.50 12.92
CA GLU A 157 -17.38 5.59 14.36
C GLU A 157 -16.92 7.00 14.75
N THR A 158 -17.88 7.90 14.95
CA THR A 158 -17.60 9.30 15.32
C THR A 158 -17.08 9.47 16.75
N ASP A 159 -17.19 8.43 17.57
CA ASP A 159 -16.64 8.33 18.92
C ASP A 159 -15.23 7.72 18.96
N PHE A 160 -14.71 7.22 17.83
CA PHE A 160 -13.31 6.85 17.72
C PHE A 160 -12.43 8.12 17.67
N PRO A 161 -11.43 8.29 18.56
CA PRO A 161 -10.68 9.55 18.65
C PRO A 161 -9.80 9.89 17.44
N GLY A 162 -9.49 8.91 16.60
CA GLY A 162 -8.62 9.12 15.44
C GLY A 162 -7.17 9.45 15.78
N VAL A 163 -6.70 9.24 17.01
CA VAL A 163 -5.31 9.57 17.40
C VAL A 163 -4.35 8.41 17.14
N PRO A 164 -3.10 8.69 16.73
CA PRO A 164 -2.47 10.02 16.57
C PRO A 164 -2.71 10.76 15.24
N THR A 165 -3.14 10.11 14.15
CA THR A 165 -3.02 10.70 12.79
C THR A 165 -4.28 11.31 12.17
N LYS A 166 -5.42 11.26 12.86
CA LYS A 166 -6.77 11.58 12.36
C LYS A 166 -7.31 10.62 11.29
N ALA A 167 -6.74 9.41 11.18
CA ALA A 167 -7.37 8.36 10.38
C ALA A 167 -8.75 8.03 10.95
N THR A 168 -9.73 7.83 10.07
CA THR A 168 -11.13 7.60 10.44
C THR A 168 -11.44 6.11 10.50
N MET A 169 -12.38 5.73 11.36
CA MET A 169 -12.82 4.35 11.51
C MET A 169 -14.27 4.21 11.04
N TRP A 170 -14.51 3.25 10.15
CA TRP A 170 -15.85 2.83 9.76
C TRP A 170 -16.02 1.36 10.06
N THR A 171 -17.22 0.94 10.45
CA THR A 171 -17.52 -0.46 10.76
C THR A 171 -18.70 -0.97 9.96
N TYR A 172 -18.61 -2.23 9.59
CA TYR A 172 -19.74 -3.02 9.13
C TYR A 172 -19.91 -4.19 10.11
N VAL A 173 -21.00 -4.16 10.86
CA VAL A 173 -21.33 -5.18 11.86
C VAL A 173 -22.51 -5.99 11.32
N PRO A 174 -22.30 -7.24 10.85
CA PRO A 174 -23.37 -8.06 10.31
C PRO A 174 -24.34 -8.48 11.43
N LYS A 175 -25.60 -8.79 11.09
CA LYS A 175 -26.61 -9.24 12.09
C LYS A 175 -26.23 -10.56 12.76
N SER A 176 -25.40 -11.35 12.09
CA SER A 176 -24.87 -12.64 12.55
C SER A 176 -23.69 -12.49 13.52
N PHE A 177 -23.17 -11.27 13.71
CA PHE A 177 -22.08 -11.01 14.64
C PHE A 177 -22.51 -11.31 16.08
N LYS A 178 -21.62 -11.97 16.82
CA LYS A 178 -21.75 -12.27 18.26
C LYS A 178 -20.48 -11.84 18.97
N GLU A 179 -20.58 -11.53 20.26
CA GLU A 179 -19.39 -11.32 21.09
C GLU A 179 -18.42 -12.51 20.99
N GLY A 180 -17.14 -12.22 20.94
CA GLY A 180 -16.07 -13.19 20.66
C GLY A 180 -15.80 -13.45 19.19
N ASN A 181 -16.65 -13.00 18.26
CA ASN A 181 -16.40 -13.16 16.82
C ASN A 181 -15.21 -12.31 16.35
N PRO A 182 -14.56 -12.72 15.24
CA PRO A 182 -13.35 -12.07 14.75
C PRO A 182 -13.59 -10.72 14.09
N ILE A 183 -12.49 -9.99 13.90
CA ILE A 183 -12.41 -8.71 13.19
C ILE A 183 -11.62 -8.90 11.89
N VAL A 184 -12.11 -8.33 10.78
CA VAL A 184 -11.32 -8.11 9.57
C VAL A 184 -11.12 -6.62 9.35
N VAL A 185 -9.87 -6.17 9.31
CA VAL A 185 -9.51 -4.78 9.00
C VAL A 185 -9.19 -4.66 7.51
N ALA A 186 -9.97 -3.85 6.82
CA ALA A 186 -9.89 -3.57 5.39
C ALA A 186 -9.24 -2.20 5.13
N LEU A 187 -8.18 -2.21 4.32
CA LEU A 187 -7.33 -1.05 4.04
C LEU A 187 -7.36 -0.72 2.55
N HIS A 188 -7.84 0.49 2.23
CA HIS A 188 -8.05 0.92 0.84
C HIS A 188 -6.74 1.29 0.11
N HIS A 189 -6.81 1.30 -1.22
CA HIS A 189 -5.75 1.80 -2.11
C HIS A 189 -5.66 3.34 -2.09
N CYS A 190 -4.59 3.89 -2.69
CA CYS A 190 -4.44 5.34 -2.90
C CYS A 190 -5.63 5.95 -3.65
N GLY A 191 -6.03 7.18 -3.28
CA GLY A 191 -7.23 7.84 -3.84
C GLY A 191 -8.57 7.25 -3.39
N GLY A 192 -8.55 6.17 -2.61
CA GLY A 192 -9.73 5.54 -2.03
C GLY A 192 -10.23 6.25 -0.78
N SER A 193 -11.31 5.70 -0.22
CA SER A 193 -11.88 6.09 1.07
C SER A 193 -12.51 4.87 1.73
N ALA A 194 -12.77 4.91 3.04
CA ALA A 194 -13.40 3.80 3.75
C ALA A 194 -14.75 3.39 3.13
N SER A 195 -15.61 4.37 2.79
CA SER A 195 -16.93 4.10 2.23
C SER A 195 -16.88 3.64 0.77
N GLY A 196 -15.99 4.21 -0.05
CA GLY A 196 -15.76 3.73 -1.43
C GLY A 196 -15.24 2.31 -1.45
N PHE A 197 -14.24 2.01 -0.62
CA PHE A 197 -13.64 0.69 -0.53
C PHE A 197 -14.61 -0.38 -0.02
N PHE A 198 -15.53 -0.02 0.90
CA PHE A 198 -16.62 -0.91 1.27
C PHE A 198 -17.51 -1.31 0.08
N GLN A 199 -17.83 -0.39 -0.83
CA GLN A 199 -18.62 -0.72 -2.03
C GLN A 199 -17.87 -1.68 -2.95
N GLU A 200 -16.59 -1.40 -3.18
CA GLU A 200 -15.71 -2.25 -4.01
C GLU A 200 -15.59 -3.66 -3.41
N MET A 201 -15.24 -3.75 -2.12
CA MET A 201 -15.10 -5.03 -1.42
C MET A 201 -16.43 -5.79 -1.30
N SER A 202 -17.56 -5.09 -1.22
CA SER A 202 -18.89 -5.72 -1.27
C SER A 202 -19.10 -6.44 -2.61
N GLY A 203 -18.67 -5.83 -3.73
CA GLY A 203 -18.65 -6.47 -5.04
C GLY A 203 -17.70 -7.68 -5.12
N LEU A 204 -16.66 -7.72 -4.27
CA LEU A 204 -15.72 -8.84 -4.12
C LEU A 204 -16.16 -9.88 -3.06
N GLY A 205 -17.39 -9.75 -2.54
CA GLY A 205 -18.02 -10.74 -1.67
C GLY A 205 -17.81 -10.54 -0.17
N TRP A 206 -17.14 -9.47 0.27
CA TRP A 206 -16.77 -9.30 1.68
C TRP A 206 -17.95 -9.06 2.61
N ALA A 207 -18.88 -8.19 2.25
CA ALA A 207 -20.08 -7.97 3.07
C ALA A 207 -20.91 -9.25 3.21
N LYS A 208 -21.02 -10.03 2.12
CA LYS A 208 -21.69 -11.34 2.15
C LYS A 208 -20.95 -12.33 3.05
N MET A 209 -19.62 -12.40 2.96
CA MET A 209 -18.83 -13.27 3.85
C MET A 209 -18.94 -12.86 5.31
N ALA A 210 -18.93 -11.56 5.60
CA ALA A 210 -19.18 -11.05 6.95
C ALA A 210 -20.58 -11.46 7.45
N ASP A 211 -21.62 -11.32 6.63
CA ASP A 211 -22.97 -11.77 6.96
C ASP A 211 -23.04 -13.29 7.19
N ASP A 212 -22.40 -14.10 6.36
CA ASP A 212 -22.45 -15.56 6.45
C ASP A 212 -21.63 -16.11 7.62
N LYS A 213 -20.45 -15.54 7.89
CA LYS A 213 -19.48 -16.03 8.89
C LYS A 213 -19.50 -15.27 10.21
N GLY A 214 -20.19 -14.13 10.26
CA GLY A 214 -20.41 -13.34 11.46
C GLY A 214 -19.21 -12.54 11.95
N PHE A 215 -18.24 -12.20 11.10
CA PHE A 215 -17.11 -11.35 11.50
C PHE A 215 -17.41 -9.86 11.34
N LEU A 216 -16.89 -9.03 12.25
CA LEU A 216 -16.96 -7.58 12.15
C LEU A 216 -15.93 -7.10 11.13
N MET A 217 -16.28 -6.13 10.28
CA MET A 217 -15.31 -5.47 9.42
C MET A 217 -15.03 -4.04 9.88
N ILE A 218 -13.75 -3.67 9.94
CA ILE A 218 -13.29 -2.28 10.09
C ILE A 218 -12.80 -1.81 8.73
N PHE A 219 -13.38 -0.74 8.20
CA PHE A 219 -12.88 -0.02 7.03
C PHE A 219 -12.19 1.25 7.53
N ALA A 220 -10.86 1.22 7.58
CA ALA A 220 -10.09 2.38 7.99
C ALA A 220 -10.02 3.38 6.83
N GLY A 221 -10.18 4.67 7.11
CA GLY A 221 -9.98 5.75 6.15
C GLY A 221 -8.70 6.51 6.48
N SER A 222 -7.79 6.63 5.51
CA SER A 222 -6.54 7.39 5.67
C SER A 222 -6.81 8.85 6.09
N PRO A 223 -5.90 9.51 6.83
CA PRO A 223 -6.07 10.90 7.22
C PRO A 223 -6.37 11.84 6.05
N GLU A 224 -7.11 12.92 6.31
CA GLU A 224 -7.30 13.98 5.31
C GLU A 224 -5.95 14.58 4.87
N GLY A 225 -5.84 14.98 3.60
CA GLY A 225 -4.60 15.54 3.04
C GLY A 225 -3.55 14.51 2.61
N SER A 226 -3.75 13.21 2.90
CA SER A 226 -2.89 12.10 2.46
C SER A 226 -3.06 11.71 0.98
N LYS A 227 -3.96 12.38 0.25
CA LYS A 227 -4.41 12.00 -1.10
C LYS A 227 -5.00 10.57 -1.15
N GLY A 228 -5.52 10.08 -0.03
CA GLY A 228 -6.11 8.74 0.07
C GLY A 228 -5.08 7.62 0.16
N CYS A 229 -3.79 7.92 0.39
CA CYS A 229 -2.74 6.93 0.61
C CYS A 229 -2.46 6.77 2.11
N TRP A 230 -1.98 5.59 2.50
CA TRP A 230 -1.50 5.34 3.86
C TRP A 230 -0.06 5.79 4.04
N ASP A 231 0.28 6.30 5.23
CA ASP A 231 1.68 6.50 5.61
C ASP A 231 2.35 5.16 5.92
N VAL A 232 3.09 4.66 4.93
CA VAL A 232 3.93 3.45 5.03
C VAL A 232 5.43 3.75 4.93
N SER A 233 5.77 5.04 5.04
CA SER A 233 7.10 5.57 4.72
C SER A 233 7.80 6.24 5.90
N SER A 234 7.04 6.88 6.78
CA SER A 234 7.63 7.73 7.82
C SER A 234 8.18 6.93 9.00
N ALA A 235 9.12 7.55 9.72
CA ALA A 235 9.65 6.97 10.96
C ALA A 235 8.54 6.67 12.00
N ALA A 236 7.48 7.49 12.05
CA ALA A 236 6.35 7.32 12.96
C ALA A 236 5.50 6.08 12.64
N SER A 237 5.29 5.77 11.36
CA SER A 237 4.48 4.61 10.95
C SER A 237 5.29 3.32 10.92
N LEU A 238 6.60 3.39 10.74
CA LEU A 238 7.53 2.25 10.70
C LEU A 238 7.97 1.74 12.09
N LYS A 239 7.37 2.25 13.17
CA LYS A 239 7.78 1.92 14.54
C LYS A 239 6.57 1.61 15.41
N HIS A 240 6.67 0.57 16.23
CA HIS A 240 5.68 0.22 17.23
C HIS A 240 5.47 1.39 18.19
N ASP A 241 4.22 1.77 18.38
CA ASP A 241 3.81 2.99 19.10
C ASP A 241 4.53 4.28 18.64
N GLY A 242 4.91 4.34 17.36
CA GLY A 242 5.72 5.42 16.80
C GLY A 242 4.98 6.73 16.51
N GLY A 243 3.65 6.78 16.64
CA GLY A 243 2.87 7.99 16.36
C GLY A 243 2.27 8.07 14.95
N GLY A 244 2.37 7.00 14.15
CA GLY A 244 1.93 6.97 12.75
C GLY A 244 0.56 6.32 12.49
N ASP A 245 0.23 6.14 11.21
CA ASP A 245 -1.05 5.55 10.77
C ASP A 245 -1.22 4.13 11.28
N THR A 246 -0.13 3.37 11.36
CA THR A 246 -0.11 2.01 11.94
C THR A 246 -0.64 2.00 13.38
N GLN A 247 -0.25 2.98 14.20
CA GLN A 247 -0.74 3.11 15.57
C GLN A 247 -2.22 3.47 15.63
N THR A 248 -2.68 4.41 14.78
CA THR A 248 -4.10 4.77 14.72
C THR A 248 -4.95 3.55 14.35
N ILE A 249 -4.50 2.72 13.40
CA ILE A 249 -5.23 1.51 12.98
C ILE A 249 -5.23 0.44 14.08
N ALA A 250 -4.10 0.20 14.77
CA ALA A 250 -4.07 -0.69 15.94
C ALA A 250 -5.05 -0.22 17.03
N ASN A 251 -5.17 1.09 17.22
CA ASN A 251 -6.17 1.67 18.14
C ASN A 251 -7.63 1.44 17.67
N MET A 252 -7.90 1.33 16.37
CA MET A 252 -9.24 0.96 15.86
C MET A 252 -9.62 -0.45 16.29
N VAL A 253 -8.67 -1.39 16.25
CA VAL A 253 -8.88 -2.78 16.71
C VAL A 253 -9.20 -2.79 18.21
N LYS A 254 -8.40 -2.10 19.03
CA LYS A 254 -8.63 -1.97 20.48
C LYS A 254 -10.01 -1.36 20.77
N PHE A 255 -10.39 -0.33 20.01
CA PHE A 255 -11.71 0.30 20.11
C PHE A 255 -12.83 -0.67 19.75
N ALA A 256 -12.72 -1.41 18.65
CA ALA A 256 -13.73 -2.37 18.22
C ALA A 256 -13.91 -3.51 19.22
N LYS A 257 -12.82 -4.08 19.76
CA LYS A 257 -12.88 -5.10 20.82
C LYS A 257 -13.68 -4.59 22.02
N LYS A 258 -13.38 -3.36 22.48
CA LYS A 258 -14.09 -2.75 23.62
C LYS A 258 -15.56 -2.45 23.32
N LYS A 259 -15.87 -1.91 22.14
CA LYS A 259 -17.22 -1.44 21.79
C LYS A 259 -18.17 -2.58 21.44
N TYR A 260 -17.68 -3.58 20.72
CA TYR A 260 -18.49 -4.65 20.15
C TYR A 260 -18.31 -6.00 20.85
N GLY A 261 -17.39 -6.11 21.82
CA GLY A 261 -17.07 -7.39 22.44
C GLY A 261 -16.42 -8.38 21.46
N ALA A 262 -15.74 -7.88 20.43
CA ALA A 262 -15.07 -8.73 19.43
C ALA A 262 -13.91 -9.50 20.05
N GLY A 263 -13.65 -10.70 19.52
CA GLY A 263 -12.60 -11.60 20.01
C GLY A 263 -11.19 -11.23 19.55
N ASP A 264 -10.24 -12.12 19.86
CA ASP A 264 -8.82 -11.91 19.55
C ASP A 264 -8.42 -12.29 18.12
N GLY A 265 -9.32 -12.96 17.37
CA GLY A 265 -9.09 -13.24 15.95
C GLY A 265 -9.18 -11.96 15.12
N VAL A 266 -8.05 -11.30 14.87
CA VAL A 266 -7.96 -10.10 14.04
C VAL A 266 -7.18 -10.38 12.78
N TYR A 267 -7.76 -10.03 11.63
CA TYR A 267 -7.19 -10.29 10.32
C TYR A 267 -7.06 -8.98 9.54
N LEU A 268 -6.05 -8.89 8.67
CA LEU A 268 -5.80 -7.72 7.82
C LEU A 268 -6.01 -8.06 6.36
N THR A 269 -6.60 -7.14 5.60
CA THR A 269 -6.62 -7.23 4.14
C THR A 269 -6.56 -5.84 3.53
N GLY A 270 -5.92 -5.73 2.37
CA GLY A 270 -5.86 -4.45 1.66
C GLY A 270 -5.34 -4.57 0.24
N GLN A 271 -5.54 -3.49 -0.53
CA GLN A 271 -5.10 -3.38 -1.91
C GLN A 271 -4.15 -2.19 -2.09
N SER A 272 -3.11 -2.33 -2.93
CA SER A 272 -2.16 -1.24 -3.24
C SER A 272 -1.52 -0.65 -1.97
N SER A 273 -1.65 0.65 -1.71
CA SER A 273 -1.23 1.30 -0.46
C SER A 273 -1.78 0.59 0.80
N GLY A 274 -3.01 0.07 0.75
CA GLY A 274 -3.58 -0.73 1.83
C GLY A 274 -2.95 -2.11 1.98
N ALA A 275 -2.44 -2.70 0.89
CA ALA A 275 -1.65 -3.93 0.93
C ALA A 275 -0.24 -3.68 1.52
N MET A 276 0.37 -2.53 1.23
CA MET A 276 1.60 -2.09 1.90
C MET A 276 1.35 -1.92 3.40
N MET A 277 0.26 -1.24 3.78
CA MET A 277 -0.13 -1.03 5.17
C MET A 277 -0.47 -2.36 5.87
N THR A 278 -1.08 -3.32 5.16
CA THR A 278 -1.33 -4.68 5.67
C THR A 278 -0.04 -5.37 6.10
N GLN A 279 0.99 -5.34 5.24
CA GLN A 279 2.31 -5.91 5.56
C GLN A 279 3.00 -5.13 6.67
N LEU A 280 2.90 -3.79 6.65
CA LEU A 280 3.52 -2.95 7.65
C LEU A 280 2.91 -3.16 9.05
N LEU A 281 1.59 -3.14 9.18
CA LEU A 281 0.89 -3.44 10.45
C LEU A 281 1.26 -4.82 11.00
N SER A 282 1.38 -5.80 10.11
CA SER A 282 1.76 -7.17 10.46
C SER A 282 3.20 -7.26 11.01
N ALA A 283 4.08 -6.31 10.68
CA ALA A 283 5.44 -6.23 11.19
C ALA A 283 5.57 -5.31 12.42
N VAL A 284 4.77 -4.25 12.49
CA VAL A 284 4.81 -3.22 13.55
C VAL A 284 3.99 -3.62 14.79
N TYR A 285 2.86 -4.30 14.61
CA TYR A 285 1.98 -4.81 15.69
C TYR A 285 1.72 -6.32 15.51
N PRO A 286 2.76 -7.17 15.40
CA PRO A 286 2.61 -8.60 15.10
C PRO A 286 1.74 -9.35 16.12
N GLU A 287 1.68 -8.88 17.36
CA GLU A 287 0.91 -9.46 18.45
C GLU A 287 -0.60 -9.24 18.34
N ASP A 288 -1.03 -8.24 17.57
CA ASP A 288 -2.45 -7.88 17.44
C ASP A 288 -3.16 -8.70 16.35
N PHE A 289 -2.42 -9.38 15.46
CA PHE A 289 -2.97 -9.98 14.24
C PHE A 289 -2.68 -11.49 14.11
N VAL A 290 -3.66 -12.24 13.63
CA VAL A 290 -3.54 -13.67 13.34
C VAL A 290 -2.98 -13.91 11.93
N ALA A 291 -3.51 -13.18 10.94
CA ALA A 291 -3.06 -13.28 9.56
C ALA A 291 -3.38 -12.02 8.74
N GLY A 292 -2.61 -11.80 7.67
CA GLY A 292 -2.82 -10.72 6.71
C GLY A 292 -2.86 -11.22 5.26
N ALA A 293 -3.68 -10.58 4.43
CA ALA A 293 -3.78 -10.81 2.99
C ALA A 293 -3.50 -9.51 2.21
N ALA A 294 -2.33 -9.41 1.59
CA ALA A 294 -1.89 -8.21 0.89
C ALA A 294 -2.00 -8.40 -0.64
N PHE A 295 -2.79 -7.55 -1.30
CA PHE A 295 -3.03 -7.59 -2.75
C PHE A 295 -2.34 -6.42 -3.46
N SER A 296 -1.30 -6.72 -4.25
CA SER A 296 -0.41 -5.74 -4.89
C SER A 296 0.24 -4.79 -3.86
N GLY A 297 1.10 -5.32 -3.00
CA GLY A 297 1.81 -4.56 -1.95
C GLY A 297 3.33 -4.63 -2.08
N VAL A 298 4.04 -4.18 -1.06
CA VAL A 298 5.52 -4.17 -0.99
C VAL A 298 5.98 -4.65 0.40
N PRO A 299 7.22 -5.13 0.56
CA PRO A 299 7.72 -5.53 1.87
C PRO A 299 7.62 -4.38 2.88
N ALA A 300 7.36 -4.69 4.14
CA ALA A 300 7.35 -3.72 5.23
C ALA A 300 8.71 -3.00 5.30
N GLY A 301 8.68 -1.67 5.22
CA GLY A 301 9.87 -0.82 5.23
C GLY A 301 10.46 -0.52 3.85
N CYS A 302 9.96 -1.14 2.77
CA CYS A 302 10.40 -0.84 1.41
C CYS A 302 10.14 0.63 1.03
N PHE A 303 9.00 1.19 1.48
CA PHE A 303 8.63 2.59 1.25
C PHE A 303 9.31 3.60 2.18
N ARG A 304 10.23 3.16 3.05
CA ARG A 304 10.86 4.04 4.05
C ARG A 304 11.48 5.28 3.40
N THR A 305 11.25 6.44 4.03
CA THR A 305 11.96 7.69 3.73
C THR A 305 12.48 8.32 5.02
N GLU A 306 13.15 9.47 4.91
CA GLU A 306 13.66 10.23 6.06
C GLU A 306 12.58 11.10 6.73
N LYS A 307 11.32 11.07 6.25
CA LYS A 307 10.25 11.86 6.84
C LYS A 307 9.91 11.36 8.25
N PRO A 308 9.77 12.26 9.25
CA PRO A 308 9.37 11.86 10.60
C PRO A 308 7.92 11.40 10.66
N ILE A 309 7.01 12.04 9.90
CA ILE A 309 5.58 11.71 9.86
C ILE A 309 5.01 11.99 8.47
N GLY A 310 4.02 11.19 8.06
CA GLY A 310 3.22 11.42 6.86
C GLY A 310 3.73 10.63 5.64
N ALA A 311 2.78 10.29 4.77
CA ALA A 311 3.02 9.49 3.59
C ALA A 311 4.00 10.15 2.60
N ASP A 312 4.83 9.32 1.99
CA ASP A 312 5.79 9.70 0.97
C ASP A 312 5.93 8.60 -0.08
N TRP A 313 6.44 8.96 -1.24
CA TRP A 313 6.66 8.03 -2.34
C TRP A 313 8.12 7.64 -2.45
N ASN A 314 8.41 6.34 -2.50
CA ASN A 314 9.76 5.81 -2.66
C ASN A 314 9.90 5.10 -4.02
N ASN A 315 10.53 5.78 -4.99
CA ASN A 315 10.72 5.25 -6.34
C ASN A 315 11.69 4.05 -6.42
N THR A 316 12.62 3.92 -5.48
CA THR A 316 13.53 2.76 -5.43
C THR A 316 12.75 1.49 -5.11
N CYS A 317 11.79 1.58 -4.19
CA CYS A 317 10.86 0.49 -3.91
C CYS A 317 10.01 0.18 -5.15
N THR A 318 9.23 1.14 -5.63
CA THR A 318 8.25 0.88 -6.70
C THR A 318 8.88 0.50 -8.04
N GLY A 319 10.12 0.92 -8.28
CA GLY A 319 10.88 0.61 -9.49
C GLY A 319 11.36 -0.83 -9.57
N GLY A 320 11.22 -1.63 -8.50
CA GLY A 320 11.54 -3.05 -8.51
C GLY A 320 13.02 -3.37 -8.67
N THR A 321 13.92 -2.44 -8.37
CA THR A 321 15.38 -2.62 -8.51
C THR A 321 16.02 -3.26 -7.28
N LEU A 322 15.28 -3.40 -6.19
CA LEU A 322 15.74 -4.02 -4.96
C LEU A 322 16.03 -5.52 -5.15
N ASN A 323 17.15 -5.97 -4.61
CA ASN A 323 17.46 -7.40 -4.55
C ASN A 323 18.24 -7.67 -3.27
N GLU A 324 17.56 -7.51 -2.15
CA GLU A 324 18.18 -7.61 -0.84
C GLU A 324 18.17 -9.05 -0.33
N PRO A 325 19.12 -9.43 0.53
CA PRO A 325 19.12 -10.75 1.13
C PRO A 325 17.96 -10.91 2.13
N VAL A 326 17.55 -12.15 2.38
CA VAL A 326 16.50 -12.49 3.38
C VAL A 326 16.79 -11.86 4.74
N SER A 327 18.06 -11.85 5.16
CA SER A 327 18.50 -11.28 6.45
C SER A 327 18.24 -9.77 6.54
N TYR A 328 18.37 -9.04 5.44
CA TYR A 328 18.10 -7.59 5.40
C TYR A 328 16.63 -7.34 5.70
N TRP A 329 15.73 -7.97 4.94
CA TRP A 329 14.29 -7.77 5.11
C TRP A 329 13.77 -8.25 6.47
N THR A 330 14.32 -9.36 6.96
CA THR A 330 14.00 -9.90 8.28
C THR A 330 14.39 -8.92 9.38
N GLN A 331 15.61 -8.37 9.31
CA GLN A 331 16.08 -7.40 10.30
C GLN A 331 15.26 -6.11 10.22
N GLN A 332 15.00 -5.60 9.01
CA GLN A 332 14.19 -4.40 8.77
C GLN A 332 12.80 -4.50 9.43
N ALA A 333 12.14 -5.66 9.36
CA ALA A 333 10.86 -5.89 10.02
C ALA A 333 10.99 -6.04 11.55
N LYS A 334 12.03 -6.73 12.05
CA LYS A 334 12.29 -6.87 13.49
C LYS A 334 12.59 -5.53 14.17
N ASP A 335 13.27 -4.61 13.47
CA ASP A 335 13.60 -3.29 14.01
C ASP A 335 12.35 -2.42 14.24
N MET A 336 11.23 -2.72 13.58
CA MET A 336 9.96 -1.98 13.76
C MET A 336 9.37 -2.20 15.16
N TYR A 337 9.60 -3.36 15.76
CA TYR A 337 9.28 -3.67 17.15
C TYR A 337 10.51 -4.29 17.81
N ALA A 338 11.50 -3.45 18.09
CA ALA A 338 12.72 -3.87 18.77
C ALA A 338 12.42 -4.57 20.11
N GLY A 339 12.93 -5.78 20.27
CA GLY A 339 12.73 -6.62 21.46
C GLY A 339 11.52 -7.56 21.39
N TYR A 340 10.67 -7.46 20.36
CA TYR A 340 9.63 -8.46 20.15
C TYR A 340 10.22 -9.84 19.89
N SER A 341 9.75 -10.83 20.65
CA SER A 341 10.19 -12.23 20.56
C SER A 341 9.03 -13.20 20.37
N GLY A 342 7.82 -12.68 20.15
CA GLY A 342 6.65 -13.49 19.83
C GLY A 342 6.59 -13.88 18.35
N SER A 343 5.46 -14.50 17.97
CA SER A 343 5.22 -14.93 16.59
C SER A 343 4.75 -13.78 15.71
N TYR A 344 5.07 -13.83 14.41
CA TYR A 344 4.48 -12.95 13.41
C TYR A 344 3.20 -13.57 12.84
N PRO A 345 2.25 -12.76 12.32
CA PRO A 345 1.05 -13.27 11.68
C PRO A 345 1.38 -14.09 10.42
N LYS A 346 0.45 -14.96 10.03
CA LYS A 346 0.52 -15.64 8.72
C LYS A 346 0.28 -14.63 7.61
N MET A 347 0.96 -14.77 6.48
CA MET A 347 0.84 -13.82 5.38
C MET A 347 0.52 -14.49 4.04
N MET A 348 -0.55 -14.01 3.41
CA MET A 348 -0.84 -14.26 2.00
C MET A 348 -0.47 -13.00 1.21
N LEU A 349 0.40 -13.15 0.22
CA LEU A 349 0.89 -12.08 -0.64
C LEU A 349 0.40 -12.38 -2.05
N VAL A 350 -0.29 -11.45 -2.70
CA VAL A 350 -0.81 -11.63 -4.06
C VAL A 350 -0.30 -10.50 -4.93
N HIS A 351 0.32 -10.80 -6.07
CA HIS A 351 0.86 -9.75 -6.94
C HIS A 351 0.78 -10.09 -8.43
N GLY A 352 0.50 -9.08 -9.24
CA GLY A 352 0.36 -9.20 -10.68
C GLY A 352 1.70 -9.11 -11.39
N THR A 353 1.95 -9.97 -12.38
CA THR A 353 3.23 -9.93 -13.11
C THR A 353 3.37 -8.73 -14.04
N ASN A 354 2.26 -8.04 -14.35
CA ASN A 354 2.22 -6.88 -15.23
C ASN A 354 1.83 -5.59 -14.47
N ASP A 355 2.08 -5.54 -13.17
CA ASP A 355 1.80 -4.36 -12.34
C ASP A 355 2.73 -3.19 -12.72
N PRO A 356 2.20 -2.09 -13.29
CA PRO A 356 3.01 -0.96 -13.73
C PRO A 356 3.28 0.07 -12.62
N ILE A 357 2.68 -0.11 -11.43
CA ILE A 357 2.76 0.84 -10.32
C ILE A 357 3.73 0.34 -9.27
N LEU A 358 3.57 -0.92 -8.85
CA LEU A 358 4.45 -1.61 -7.91
C LEU A 358 5.03 -2.81 -8.62
N HIS A 359 6.28 -2.70 -9.04
CA HIS A 359 6.89 -3.69 -9.90
C HIS A 359 6.82 -5.10 -9.27
N TYR A 360 6.56 -6.12 -10.08
CA TYR A 360 6.40 -7.50 -9.60
C TYR A 360 7.58 -8.03 -8.75
N ASN A 361 8.78 -7.46 -8.91
CA ASN A 361 9.91 -7.82 -8.06
C ASN A 361 9.65 -7.52 -6.56
N ASP A 362 8.81 -6.55 -6.21
CA ASP A 362 8.38 -6.31 -4.82
C ASP A 362 7.71 -7.54 -4.20
N HIS A 363 7.03 -8.37 -5.01
CA HIS A 363 6.46 -9.64 -4.56
C HIS A 363 7.53 -10.63 -4.11
N ARG A 364 8.66 -10.69 -4.83
CA ARG A 364 9.80 -11.54 -4.45
C ARG A 364 10.45 -11.04 -3.17
N GLU A 365 10.68 -9.74 -3.07
CA GLU A 365 11.26 -9.12 -1.87
C GLU A 365 10.33 -9.31 -0.65
N ALA A 366 9.01 -9.19 -0.82
CA ALA A 366 8.04 -9.44 0.25
C ALA A 366 8.05 -10.92 0.66
N THR A 367 8.13 -11.84 -0.31
CA THR A 367 8.25 -13.28 -0.03
C THR A 367 9.51 -13.58 0.78
N LYS A 368 10.66 -12.96 0.44
CA LYS A 368 11.90 -13.06 1.23
C LYS A 368 11.69 -12.58 2.67
N GLN A 369 11.05 -11.42 2.86
CA GLN A 369 10.79 -10.87 4.19
C GLN A 369 9.97 -11.83 5.07
N TRP A 370 8.82 -12.27 4.57
CA TRP A 370 7.90 -13.10 5.33
C TRP A 370 8.41 -14.51 5.54
N CYS A 371 9.10 -15.11 4.57
CA CYS A 371 9.79 -16.38 4.78
C CYS A 371 10.87 -16.24 5.84
N GLY A 372 11.68 -15.17 5.80
CA GLY A 372 12.73 -14.92 6.80
C GLY A 372 12.21 -14.73 8.22
N LEU A 373 11.08 -14.03 8.39
CA LEU A 373 10.41 -13.88 9.70
C LEU A 373 9.92 -15.22 10.27
N HIS A 374 9.53 -16.16 9.41
CA HIS A 374 9.04 -17.49 9.79
C HIS A 374 10.11 -18.60 9.69
N GLY A 375 11.35 -18.27 9.34
CA GLY A 375 12.46 -19.22 9.23
C GLY A 375 12.37 -20.18 8.03
N PHE A 376 11.69 -19.79 6.96
CA PHE A 376 11.60 -20.55 5.71
C PHE A 376 12.59 -20.06 4.66
N ASP A 377 12.93 -20.95 3.72
CA ASP A 377 13.69 -20.60 2.52
C ASP A 377 12.73 -20.12 1.41
N PRO A 378 12.82 -18.84 0.98
CA PRO A 378 11.92 -18.28 -0.03
C PRO A 378 12.12 -18.86 -1.43
N GLU A 379 13.19 -19.60 -1.69
CA GLU A 379 13.43 -20.25 -2.99
C GLU A 379 12.87 -21.68 -3.03
N ASN A 380 12.51 -22.25 -1.87
CA ASN A 380 12.08 -23.64 -1.71
C ASN A 380 10.69 -23.76 -1.07
N PRO A 381 9.60 -23.45 -1.80
CA PRO A 381 8.25 -23.63 -1.28
C PRO A 381 7.92 -25.11 -1.08
N THR A 382 7.21 -25.38 0.00
CA THR A 382 6.72 -26.73 0.36
C THR A 382 5.65 -27.25 -0.60
N LYS A 383 4.91 -26.34 -1.24
CA LYS A 383 3.86 -26.68 -2.22
C LYS A 383 3.76 -25.57 -3.26
N LYS A 384 3.53 -25.96 -4.52
CA LYS A 384 3.08 -25.06 -5.59
C LYS A 384 1.81 -25.59 -6.22
N GLU A 385 0.83 -24.72 -6.46
CA GLU A 385 -0.42 -25.11 -7.13
C GLU A 385 -1.06 -23.94 -7.87
N VAL A 386 -1.74 -24.23 -8.98
CA VAL A 386 -2.62 -23.28 -9.65
C VAL A 386 -3.95 -23.24 -8.90
N LEU A 387 -4.47 -22.04 -8.62
CA LEU A 387 -5.73 -21.88 -7.93
C LEU A 387 -6.91 -22.32 -8.82
N PRO A 388 -7.77 -23.25 -8.38
CA PRO A 388 -8.82 -23.81 -9.23
C PRO A 388 -9.80 -22.77 -9.82
N SER A 389 -10.13 -21.73 -9.06
CA SER A 389 -11.04 -20.65 -9.48
C SER A 389 -10.33 -19.48 -10.18
N LEU A 390 -9.00 -19.53 -10.28
CA LEU A 390 -8.14 -18.47 -10.79
C LEU A 390 -6.97 -19.10 -11.57
N PRO A 391 -7.20 -19.58 -12.81
CA PRO A 391 -6.22 -20.42 -13.53
C PRO A 391 -4.92 -19.70 -13.92
N ASN A 392 -4.89 -18.36 -13.85
CA ASN A 392 -3.67 -17.58 -14.04
C ASN A 392 -2.97 -17.21 -12.70
N TYR A 393 -3.41 -17.77 -11.58
CA TYR A 393 -2.84 -17.55 -10.25
C TYR A 393 -2.15 -18.84 -9.80
N GLU A 394 -0.85 -18.76 -9.51
CA GLU A 394 -0.06 -19.84 -8.93
C GLU A 394 0.32 -19.49 -7.48
N ALA A 395 -0.08 -20.32 -6.53
CA ALA A 395 0.26 -20.19 -5.13
C ALA A 395 1.50 -21.03 -4.80
N SER A 396 2.48 -20.40 -4.15
CA SER A 396 3.64 -21.04 -3.53
C SER A 396 3.48 -20.96 -2.00
N SER A 397 3.34 -22.10 -1.34
CA SER A 397 3.20 -22.19 0.12
C SER A 397 4.53 -22.52 0.79
N TYR A 398 4.88 -21.79 1.84
CA TYR A 398 6.04 -22.00 2.68
C TYR A 398 5.57 -22.36 4.09
N GLY A 399 5.63 -23.66 4.40
CA GLY A 399 5.08 -24.20 5.63
C GLY A 399 3.60 -23.84 5.78
N SER A 400 3.19 -23.50 7.00
CA SER A 400 1.80 -23.14 7.33
C SER A 400 1.55 -21.65 7.47
N ALA A 401 2.55 -20.80 7.20
CA ALA A 401 2.49 -19.38 7.58
C ALA A 401 2.66 -18.39 6.42
N VAL A 402 3.24 -18.78 5.27
CA VAL A 402 3.39 -17.86 4.13
C VAL A 402 2.85 -18.49 2.85
N VAL A 403 2.01 -17.74 2.13
CA VAL A 403 1.53 -18.09 0.80
C VAL A 403 1.80 -16.93 -0.15
N ALA A 404 2.67 -17.12 -1.13
CA ALA A 404 2.97 -16.14 -2.17
C ALA A 404 2.25 -16.54 -3.47
N ILE A 405 1.37 -15.68 -3.97
CA ILE A 405 0.51 -15.94 -5.13
C ILE A 405 0.91 -15.02 -6.28
N THR A 406 1.43 -15.61 -7.34
CA THR A 406 1.76 -14.95 -8.59
C THR A 406 0.54 -14.93 -9.50
N ALA A 407 0.03 -13.74 -9.83
CA ALA A 407 -1.10 -13.54 -10.74
C ALA A 407 -0.59 -13.16 -12.15
N LYS A 408 -0.42 -14.15 -13.01
CA LYS A 408 0.15 -13.97 -14.35
C LYS A 408 -0.73 -13.07 -15.22
N GLY A 409 -0.12 -12.05 -15.80
CA GLY A 409 -0.76 -11.08 -16.71
C GLY A 409 -1.65 -10.04 -16.03
N VAL A 410 -1.79 -10.09 -14.70
CA VAL A 410 -2.62 -9.13 -13.94
C VAL A 410 -1.84 -7.84 -13.71
N THR A 411 -2.52 -6.70 -13.87
CA THR A 411 -1.98 -5.35 -13.67
C THR A 411 -2.23 -4.85 -12.24
N HIS A 412 -2.01 -3.55 -11.99
CA HIS A 412 -2.35 -2.93 -10.71
C HIS A 412 -3.86 -2.62 -10.64
N ASP A 413 -4.60 -2.99 -9.59
CA ASP A 413 -4.24 -3.90 -8.50
C ASP A 413 -4.89 -5.29 -8.66
N ASN A 414 -4.49 -6.23 -7.81
CA ASN A 414 -5.19 -7.51 -7.72
C ASN A 414 -6.49 -7.35 -6.94
N PRO A 415 -7.60 -7.94 -7.41
CA PRO A 415 -8.86 -7.90 -6.67
C PRO A 415 -8.71 -8.67 -5.36
N ALA A 416 -8.95 -8.00 -4.23
CA ALA A 416 -8.95 -8.61 -2.90
C ALA A 416 -10.20 -9.49 -2.71
N LYS A 417 -10.25 -10.66 -3.34
CA LYS A 417 -11.42 -11.54 -3.28
C LYS A 417 -11.64 -12.13 -1.88
N ALA A 418 -12.88 -12.05 -1.39
CA ALA A 418 -13.22 -12.47 -0.03
C ALA A 418 -13.05 -13.97 0.20
N ASP A 419 -13.42 -14.81 -0.77
CA ASP A 419 -13.29 -16.26 -0.66
C ASP A 419 -11.84 -16.70 -0.48
N LEU A 420 -10.92 -16.15 -1.27
CA LEU A 420 -9.49 -16.44 -1.20
C LEU A 420 -8.91 -16.04 0.17
N ALA A 421 -9.18 -14.81 0.62
CA ALA A 421 -8.66 -14.31 1.89
C ALA A 421 -9.30 -15.01 3.11
N CYS A 422 -10.63 -15.20 3.13
CA CYS A 422 -11.31 -15.87 4.25
C CYS A 422 -10.90 -17.34 4.38
N ASN A 423 -10.70 -18.04 3.25
CA ASN A 423 -10.17 -19.41 3.29
C ASN A 423 -8.76 -19.46 3.89
N PHE A 424 -7.90 -18.50 3.55
CA PHE A 424 -6.57 -18.39 4.14
C PHE A 424 -6.60 -18.06 5.64
N PHE A 425 -7.53 -17.19 6.06
CA PHE A 425 -7.75 -16.84 7.46
C PHE A 425 -8.37 -17.98 8.27
N GLY A 426 -9.05 -18.92 7.63
CA GLY A 426 -9.81 -19.98 8.29
C GLY A 426 -11.18 -19.53 8.81
N LEU A 427 -11.81 -18.56 8.13
CA LEU A 427 -13.12 -17.98 8.48
C LEU A 427 -14.31 -18.65 7.77
#